data_AF-A0A1V5LL80-F1
#
_entry.id   AF-A0A1V5LL80-F1
#
_cell.length_a   1.000
_cell.length_b   1.000
_cell.length_c   1.000
_cell.angle_alpha   90.00
_cell.angle_beta   90.00
_cell.angle_gamma   90.00
#
_symmetry.space_group_name_H-M   'P 1'
#
loop_
_entity.id
_entity.type
_entity.pdbx_description
1 polymer ?
#
loop_
_entity_poly.entity_id
_entity_poly.type
_entity_poly.pdbx_seq_one_letter_code
_entity_poly.pdbx_strand_id
1 'polypeptide(L)'
;MNVGKINGLAVGDNLAVERPFKTITDPDTGKVIKQIKNTVAVITLDSVDKESSTGNIVKGSGVRVGDSVKKVSMEVSAIVVSPVGGASEPAGMSRSMSATGTIINNAAKQVINDAANHAVNSATKLLNKTNKPH
;
A
#
# COMPACT_ATOMS: atom_id res chain seq x y z
N MET A 1 -17.58 9.49 -18.86
CA MET A 1 -17.14 8.21 -19.46
C MET A 1 -18.25 7.18 -19.32
N ASN A 2 -18.47 6.33 -20.32
CA ASN A 2 -19.55 5.32 -20.30
C ASN A 2 -19.09 4.02 -19.62
N VAL A 3 -18.47 4.15 -18.46
CA VAL A 3 -18.10 3.04 -17.57
C VAL A 3 -18.37 3.49 -16.14
N GLY A 4 -19.13 2.70 -15.38
CA GLY A 4 -19.52 3.02 -14.01
C GLY A 4 -19.34 1.84 -13.05
N LYS A 5 -20.07 1.86 -11.93
CA LYS A 5 -20.02 0.87 -10.83
C LYS A 5 -20.23 -0.58 -11.29
N ILE A 6 -21.02 -0.81 -12.34
CA ILE A 6 -21.22 -2.15 -12.91
C ILE A 6 -19.88 -2.79 -13.33
N ASN A 7 -18.91 -1.98 -13.72
CA ASN A 7 -17.58 -2.42 -14.14
C ASN A 7 -16.57 -2.47 -12.97
N GLY A 8 -17.03 -2.39 -11.72
CA GLY A 8 -16.17 -2.41 -10.53
C GLY A 8 -15.34 -1.13 -10.33
N LEU A 9 -15.84 -0.01 -10.85
CA LEU A 9 -15.23 1.31 -10.63
C LEU A 9 -15.72 1.94 -9.32
N ALA A 10 -14.82 2.63 -8.64
CA ALA A 10 -15.07 3.39 -7.43
C ALA A 10 -14.48 4.81 -7.53
N VAL A 11 -14.99 5.73 -6.71
CA VAL A 11 -14.41 7.07 -6.57
C VAL A 11 -12.99 6.95 -6.04
N GLY A 12 -12.06 7.70 -6.63
CA GLY A 12 -10.63 7.64 -6.34
C GLY A 12 -9.84 6.66 -7.21
N ASP A 13 -10.49 5.78 -7.97
CA ASP A 13 -9.79 4.89 -8.91
C ASP A 13 -9.07 5.70 -9.99
N ASN A 14 -7.93 5.17 -10.44
CA ASN A 14 -7.19 5.69 -11.58
C ASN A 14 -7.52 4.92 -12.87
N LEU A 15 -7.86 5.65 -13.92
CA LEU A 15 -8.08 5.13 -15.27
C LEU A 15 -7.00 5.62 -16.23
N ALA A 16 -6.38 4.71 -16.97
CA ALA A 16 -5.52 5.03 -18.10
C ALA A 16 -6.37 5.25 -19.35
N VAL A 17 -6.16 6.40 -19.98
CA VAL A 17 -6.71 6.72 -21.29
C VAL A 17 -5.76 6.19 -22.36
N GLU A 18 -6.25 5.27 -23.19
CA GLU A 18 -5.49 4.60 -24.25
C GLU A 18 -5.98 5.04 -25.63
N ARG A 19 -5.04 5.30 -26.54
CA ARG A 19 -5.32 5.60 -27.95
C ARG A 19 -4.61 4.61 -28.88
N PRO A 20 -5.28 4.06 -29.91
CA PRO A 20 -4.61 3.30 -30.96
C PRO A 20 -3.50 4.13 -31.59
N PHE A 21 -2.30 3.56 -31.63
CA PHE A 21 -1.20 4.12 -32.38
C PHE A 21 -0.92 3.32 -33.66
N LYS A 22 -1.02 1.99 -33.58
CA LYS A 22 -0.78 1.11 -34.72
C LYS A 22 -1.72 -0.08 -34.69
N THR A 23 -2.32 -0.37 -35.84
CA THR A 23 -3.09 -1.60 -36.05
C THR A 23 -2.28 -2.50 -36.97
N ILE A 24 -2.03 -3.72 -36.52
CA ILE A 24 -1.38 -4.77 -37.29
C ILE A 24 -2.51 -5.62 -37.89
N THR A 25 -2.60 -5.63 -39.21
CA THR A 25 -3.54 -6.43 -39.97
C THR A 25 -2.82 -7.56 -40.69
N ASP A 26 -3.52 -8.68 -40.87
CA ASP A 26 -3.12 -9.76 -41.76
C ASP A 26 -3.14 -9.24 -43.21
N PRO A 27 -2.03 -9.36 -43.96
CA PRO A 27 -1.96 -8.90 -45.35
C PRO A 27 -2.85 -9.70 -46.31
N ASP A 28 -3.12 -10.97 -46.01
CA ASP A 28 -3.86 -11.88 -46.91
C ASP A 28 -5.36 -11.84 -46.64
N THR A 29 -5.76 -11.67 -45.36
CA THR A 29 -7.19 -11.69 -44.96
C THR A 29 -7.77 -10.34 -44.57
N GLY A 30 -6.94 -9.31 -44.37
CA GLY A 30 -7.36 -7.99 -43.88
C GLY A 30 -7.84 -7.97 -42.43
N LYS A 31 -7.75 -9.10 -41.71
CA LYS A 31 -8.20 -9.21 -40.32
C LYS A 31 -7.24 -8.47 -39.39
N VAL A 32 -7.77 -7.79 -38.37
CA VAL A 32 -6.95 -7.16 -37.34
C VAL A 32 -6.36 -8.24 -36.43
N ILE A 33 -5.03 -8.33 -36.42
CA ILE A 33 -4.28 -9.26 -35.56
C ILE A 33 -4.05 -8.63 -34.19
N LYS A 34 -3.64 -7.36 -34.16
CA LYS A 34 -3.28 -6.68 -32.92
C LYS A 34 -3.40 -5.16 -33.04
N GLN A 35 -3.86 -4.52 -31.98
CA GLN A 35 -3.86 -3.07 -31.87
C GLN A 35 -2.90 -2.64 -30.76
N ILE A 36 -1.86 -1.92 -31.14
CA ILE A 36 -0.90 -1.30 -30.22
C ILE A 36 -1.51 0.03 -29.78
N LYS A 37 -1.66 0.19 -28.46
CA LYS A 37 -2.22 1.38 -27.84
C LYS A 37 -1.17 2.08 -26.99
N ASN A 38 -1.21 3.40 -27.00
CA ASN A 38 -0.38 4.23 -26.13
C ASN A 38 -1.25 4.88 -25.06
N THR A 39 -0.73 5.00 -23.85
CA THR A 39 -1.38 5.76 -22.77
C THR A 39 -1.19 7.25 -23.03
N VAL A 40 -2.31 7.96 -23.19
CA VAL A 40 -2.36 9.42 -23.43
C VAL A 40 -2.40 10.18 -22.11
N ALA A 41 -3.19 9.68 -21.16
CA ALA A 41 -3.42 10.34 -19.88
C ALA A 41 -3.83 9.35 -18.80
N VAL A 42 -3.79 9.80 -17.55
CA VAL A 42 -4.39 9.14 -16.39
C VAL A 42 -5.43 10.07 -15.79
N ILE A 43 -6.61 9.52 -15.50
CA ILE A 43 -7.75 10.22 -14.94
C ILE A 43 -8.09 9.60 -13.58
N THR A 44 -8.30 10.43 -12.57
CA THR A 44 -8.84 10.01 -11.27
C THR A 44 -10.35 10.24 -11.26
N LEU A 45 -11.11 9.24 -10.82
CA LEU A 45 -12.57 9.32 -10.78
C LEU A 45 -13.05 10.14 -9.57
N ASP A 46 -13.84 11.19 -9.81
CA ASP A 46 -14.45 12.01 -8.75
C ASP A 46 -15.86 11.52 -8.41
N SER A 47 -16.60 11.07 -9.43
CA SER A 47 -17.95 10.53 -9.29
C SER A 47 -18.12 9.30 -10.17
N VAL A 48 -18.80 8.29 -9.63
CA VAL A 48 -19.09 7.04 -10.34
C VAL A 48 -20.55 6.69 -10.13
N ASP A 49 -21.30 6.71 -11.22
CA ASP A 49 -22.70 6.28 -11.30
C ASP A 49 -22.77 4.79 -11.67
N LYS A 50 -23.99 4.28 -11.86
CA LYS A 50 -24.20 2.89 -12.24
C LYS A 50 -23.52 2.53 -13.57
N GLU A 51 -23.72 3.36 -14.60
CA GLU A 51 -23.26 3.12 -15.98
C GLU A 51 -22.21 4.13 -16.46
N SER A 52 -22.04 5.24 -15.74
CA SER A 52 -21.13 6.33 -16.11
C SER A 52 -20.19 6.72 -14.98
N SER A 53 -19.15 7.47 -15.33
CA SER A 53 -18.23 8.09 -14.38
C SER A 53 -17.67 9.41 -14.91
N THR A 54 -17.30 10.28 -13.98
CA THR A 54 -16.68 11.59 -14.22
C THR A 54 -15.44 11.71 -13.37
N GLY A 55 -14.41 12.36 -13.90
CA GLY A 55 -13.10 12.43 -13.27
C GLY A 55 -12.23 13.55 -13.83
N ASN A 56 -11.15 13.82 -13.12
CA ASN A 56 -10.14 14.82 -13.47
C ASN A 56 -8.86 14.16 -14.03
N ILE A 57 -8.25 14.81 -15.01
CA ILE A 57 -6.97 14.36 -15.56
C ILE A 57 -5.86 14.69 -14.57
N VAL A 58 -5.17 13.66 -14.07
CA VAL A 58 -4.06 13.81 -13.12
C VAL A 58 -2.69 13.73 -13.78
N LYS A 59 -2.60 13.13 -14.97
CA LYS A 59 -1.35 13.01 -15.73
C LYS A 59 -1.63 12.99 -17.23
N GLY A 60 -0.77 13.63 -18.01
CA GLY A 60 -0.91 13.73 -19.46
C GLY A 60 -1.89 14.82 -19.90
N SER A 61 -2.06 14.96 -21.21
CA SER A 61 -2.88 16.00 -21.82
C SER A 61 -3.36 15.56 -23.22
N GLY A 62 -4.36 16.24 -23.77
CA GLY A 62 -4.84 15.96 -25.13
C GLY A 62 -5.75 14.73 -25.25
N VAL A 63 -6.47 14.41 -24.16
CA VAL A 63 -7.58 13.46 -24.20
C VAL A 63 -8.68 13.98 -25.12
N ARG A 64 -9.34 13.08 -25.85
CA ARG A 64 -10.44 13.45 -26.75
C ARG A 64 -11.55 12.40 -26.72
N VAL A 65 -12.71 12.79 -27.23
CA VAL A 65 -13.84 11.88 -27.41
C VAL A 65 -13.42 10.72 -28.33
N GLY A 66 -13.70 9.49 -27.90
CA GLY A 66 -13.35 8.26 -28.62
C GLY A 66 -12.11 7.53 -28.11
N ASP A 67 -11.35 8.10 -27.17
CA ASP A 67 -10.27 7.37 -26.51
C ASP A 67 -10.84 6.25 -25.60
N SER A 68 -10.12 5.13 -25.51
CA SER A 68 -10.50 4.00 -24.65
C SER A 68 -10.00 4.25 -23.22
N VAL A 69 -10.69 3.68 -22.22
CA VAL A 69 -10.22 3.73 -20.83
C VAL A 69 -10.07 2.35 -20.23
N LYS A 70 -9.06 2.18 -19.37
CA LYS A 70 -8.84 0.96 -18.58
C LYS A 70 -8.47 1.31 -17.15
N LYS A 71 -8.94 0.49 -16.20
CA LYS A 71 -8.54 0.61 -14.80
C LYS A 71 -7.06 0.30 -14.65
N VAL A 72 -6.32 1.22 -14.03
CA VAL A 72 -4.93 1.01 -13.65
C VAL A 72 -4.95 0.48 -12.23
N SER A 73 -4.73 -0.82 -12.10
CA SER A 73 -4.35 -1.40 -10.82
C SER A 73 -2.86 -1.09 -10.64
N MET A 74 -2.52 -0.28 -9.65
CA MET A 74 -1.12 -0.12 -9.25
C MET A 74 -0.72 -1.40 -8.53
N GLU A 75 -0.21 -2.38 -9.27
CA GLU A 75 0.54 -3.51 -8.70
C GLU A 75 1.83 -2.93 -8.12
N VAL A 76 1.80 -2.39 -6.90
CA VAL A 76 3.01 -1.93 -6.22
C VAL A 76 3.78 -3.18 -5.82
N SER A 77 4.72 -3.61 -6.66
CA SER A 77 5.72 -4.60 -6.28
C SER A 77 6.60 -3.98 -5.21
N ALA A 78 6.25 -4.22 -3.94
CA ALA A 78 7.14 -3.89 -2.85
C ALA A 78 8.40 -4.76 -2.99
N ILE A 79 9.52 -4.14 -3.37
CA ILE A 79 10.83 -4.70 -3.04
C ILE A 79 10.91 -4.60 -1.52
N VAL A 80 10.69 -5.71 -0.84
CA VAL A 80 11.08 -5.87 0.56
C VAL A 80 12.61 -5.83 0.56
N VAL A 81 13.19 -4.64 0.69
CA VAL A 81 14.57 -4.53 1.17
C VAL A 81 14.49 -4.84 2.65
N SER A 82 14.63 -6.13 2.99
CA SER A 82 15.03 -6.51 4.34
C SER A 82 16.32 -5.73 4.63
N PRO A 83 16.39 -4.89 5.67
CA PRO A 83 17.68 -4.37 6.08
C PRO A 83 18.53 -5.58 6.44
N VAL A 84 19.62 -5.80 5.70
CA VAL A 84 20.66 -6.73 6.16
C VAL A 84 21.17 -6.12 7.45
N GLY A 85 20.76 -6.72 8.57
CA GLY A 85 21.11 -6.28 9.91
C GLY A 85 22.62 -6.39 10.05
N GLY A 86 23.32 -5.28 9.81
CA GLY A 86 24.71 -5.11 10.15
C GLY A 86 24.88 -5.36 11.64
N ALA A 87 25.78 -6.28 11.95
CA ALA A 87 26.13 -6.70 13.29
C ALA A 87 26.59 -5.53 14.17
N SER A 88 25.95 -5.35 15.33
CA SER A 88 26.55 -5.44 16.67
C SER A 88 25.63 -4.73 17.68
N GLU A 89 24.75 -5.48 18.35
CA GLU A 89 24.10 -5.01 19.59
C GLU A 89 24.48 -5.94 20.75
N PRO A 90 24.76 -5.41 21.95
CA PRO A 90 25.32 -6.17 23.06
C PRO A 90 24.31 -7.17 23.61
N ALA A 91 24.79 -8.33 24.05
CA ALA A 91 24.02 -9.33 24.75
C ALA A 91 23.33 -8.72 25.97
N GLY A 92 21.99 -8.64 25.95
CA GLY A 92 21.26 -8.14 27.13
C GLY A 92 19.77 -7.82 26.98
N MET A 93 19.18 -7.84 25.78
CA MET A 93 17.74 -7.57 25.63
C MET A 93 17.03 -8.65 24.79
N SER A 94 16.38 -9.58 25.47
CA SER A 94 15.56 -10.63 24.87
C SER A 94 14.32 -10.02 24.19
N ARG A 95 14.37 -9.80 22.88
CA ARG A 95 13.19 -9.47 22.09
C ARG A 95 12.48 -10.76 21.73
N SER A 96 11.40 -11.06 22.45
CA SER A 96 10.40 -12.04 22.05
C SER A 96 9.92 -11.75 20.62
N MET A 97 10.39 -12.53 19.65
CA MET A 97 9.81 -12.62 18.31
C MET A 97 9.00 -13.91 18.25
N SER A 98 7.71 -13.83 18.55
CA SER A 98 6.76 -14.89 18.20
C SER A 98 6.31 -14.68 16.76
N ALA A 99 6.80 -15.52 15.86
CA ALA A 99 6.30 -15.66 14.51
C ALA A 99 4.99 -16.47 14.55
N THR A 100 3.86 -15.82 14.81
CA THR A 100 2.52 -16.35 14.55
C THR A 100 1.55 -15.18 14.48
N GLY A 101 0.83 -15.06 13.36
CA GLY A 101 -0.10 -13.98 13.09
C GLY A 101 -1.24 -13.92 14.11
N THR A 102 -1.11 -13.05 15.11
CA THR A 102 -2.21 -12.59 15.94
C THR A 102 -1.96 -11.13 16.30
N ILE A 103 -2.90 -10.25 15.94
CA ILE A 103 -2.88 -8.84 16.33
C ILE A 103 -3.11 -8.80 17.85
N ILE A 104 -2.03 -8.67 18.62
CA ILE A 104 -2.11 -8.51 20.07
C ILE A 104 -2.40 -7.03 20.35
N ASN A 105 -3.58 -6.78 20.94
CA ASN A 105 -4.08 -5.46 21.32
C ASN A 105 -3.07 -4.74 22.24
N ASN A 106 -2.69 -3.51 21.90
CA ASN A 106 -1.62 -2.75 22.57
C ASN A 106 -1.81 -2.58 24.09
N ALA A 107 -3.03 -2.70 24.62
CA ALA A 107 -3.32 -2.64 26.05
C ALA A 107 -2.66 -3.77 26.86
N ALA A 108 -2.50 -4.98 26.30
CA ALA A 108 -1.91 -6.11 27.03
C ALA A 108 -0.38 -6.00 27.18
N LYS A 109 0.30 -5.26 26.28
CA LYS A 109 1.75 -5.04 26.35
C LYS A 109 2.14 -4.04 27.45
N GLN A 110 1.25 -3.11 27.83
CA GLN A 110 1.53 -2.16 28.91
C GLN A 110 1.55 -2.84 30.29
N VAL A 111 0.61 -3.77 30.55
CA VAL A 111 0.50 -4.43 31.87
C VAL A 111 1.74 -5.29 32.21
N ILE A 112 2.35 -5.91 31.20
CA ILE A 112 3.56 -6.72 31.40
C ILE A 112 4.78 -5.83 31.70
N ASN A 113 4.89 -4.67 31.06
CA ASN A 113 6.00 -3.74 31.31
C ASN A 113 5.87 -3.01 32.66
N ASP A 114 4.66 -2.67 33.09
CA ASP A 114 4.44 -2.00 34.39
C ASP A 114 4.72 -2.91 35.59
N ALA A 115 4.40 -4.21 35.48
CA ALA A 115 4.69 -5.17 36.54
C ALA A 115 6.21 -5.38 36.76
N ALA A 116 7.00 -5.38 35.69
CA ALA A 116 8.46 -5.50 35.77
C ALA A 116 9.10 -4.26 36.42
N ASN A 117 8.67 -3.06 36.05
CA ASN A 117 9.23 -1.82 36.59
C ASN A 117 8.87 -1.60 38.07
N HIS A 118 7.70 -2.06 38.52
CA HIS A 118 7.28 -1.93 39.92
C HIS A 118 8.08 -2.85 40.86
N ALA A 119 8.47 -4.05 40.41
CA ALA A 119 9.31 -4.97 41.19
C ALA A 119 10.75 -4.44 41.35
N VAL A 120 11.33 -3.87 40.29
CA VAL A 120 12.68 -3.31 40.32
C VAL A 120 12.76 -2.12 41.27
N ASN A 121 11.80 -1.18 41.21
CA ASN A 121 11.77 -0.02 42.10
C ASN A 121 11.56 -0.39 43.58
N SER A 122 10.85 -1.49 43.85
CA SER A 122 10.63 -1.99 45.22
C SER A 122 11.93 -2.54 45.83
N ALA A 123 12.76 -3.22 45.02
CA ALA A 123 14.04 -3.76 45.46
C ALA A 123 15.10 -2.67 45.70
N THR A 124 15.15 -1.63 44.84
CA THR A 124 16.08 -0.51 45.00
C THR A 124 15.80 0.31 46.26
N LYS A 125 14.51 0.45 46.64
CA LYS A 125 14.10 1.20 47.84
C LYS A 125 14.43 0.49 49.16
N LEU A 126 14.54 -0.84 49.14
CA LEU A 126 14.94 -1.64 50.31
C LEU A 126 16.46 -1.67 50.49
N LEU A 127 17.22 -1.73 49.38
CA LEU A 127 18.69 -1.75 49.44
C LEU A 127 19.29 -0.41 49.90
N ASN A 128 18.63 0.71 49.60
CA ASN A 128 19.10 2.04 50.03
C ASN A 128 18.72 2.41 51.48
N LYS A 129 18.00 1.54 52.20
CA LYS A 129 17.61 1.75 53.61
C LYS A 129 18.59 1.08 54.60
N THR A 130 19.46 0.20 54.12
CA THR A 130 20.48 -0.51 54.92
C THR A 130 21.84 0.17 54.94
N ASN A 131 22.07 1.22 54.15
CA ASN A 131 23.29 2.04 54.21
C ASN A 131 22.98 3.40 54.87
N LYS A 132 22.65 3.37 56.16
CA LYS A 132 22.69 4.56 57.01
C LYS A 132 23.69 4.29 58.13
N PRO A 133 24.88 4.91 58.14
CA PRO A 133 25.85 4.72 59.20
C PRO A 133 25.30 5.36 60.49
N HIS A 134 25.36 4.63 61.59
CA HIS A 134 25.37 5.18 62.94
C HIS A 134 26.83 5.32 63.38
#